data_AF-A0A401X4L0-F1
#
_entry.id   AF-A0A401X4L0-F1
#
_cell.length_a   1.000
_cell.length_b   1.000
_cell.length_c   1.000
_cell.angle_alpha   90.00
_cell.angle_beta   90.00
_cell.angle_gamma   90.00
#
_symmetry.space_group_name_H-M   'P 1'
#
loop_
_entity.id
_entity.type
_entity.pdbx_description
1 polymer ?
#
loop_
_entity_poly.entity_id
_entity_poly.type
_entity_poly.pdbx_seq_one_letter_code
_entity_poly.pdbx_strand_id
1 'polypeptide(L)'
;MAVFCCFFCHFNLRPITSHAIPYQTTSVVKAVLFPAELRTERLFLQRLLTYVGVFLGTHENRFDAKGRISIPAGFRSVLKTQQTEGDALMILRPSHTLPCVEAWPAVAFARLTEPLDRLDMFSDEHDDLAAALYADAYPIDPDREGRIILPDFLRGHAGLTESPTAAFMGVGRIFQIWEPQAAQQRRAEARQRSRRVSIPAANGAESKGRNA
;
A
#
# COMPACT_ATOMS: atom_id res chain seq x y z
N MET A 1 21.93 29.90 -62.14
CA MET A 1 21.04 29.06 -61.32
C MET A 1 20.84 29.82 -60.00
N ALA A 2 19.84 30.70 -59.82
CA ALA A 2 18.39 30.45 -59.73
C ALA A 2 18.10 29.48 -58.56
N VAL A 3 17.32 29.76 -57.49
CA VAL A 3 16.07 30.53 -57.28
C VAL A 3 15.94 30.72 -55.73
N PHE A 4 15.76 31.93 -55.16
CA PHE A 4 14.48 32.58 -54.73
C PHE A 4 13.75 31.82 -53.58
N CYS A 5 13.11 32.38 -52.54
CA CYS A 5 12.59 33.72 -52.17
C CYS A 5 12.09 33.59 -50.68
N CYS A 6 12.37 34.53 -49.76
CA CYS A 6 11.49 35.59 -49.18
C CYS A 6 10.27 35.10 -48.35
N PHE A 7 9.72 35.77 -47.30
CA PHE A 7 9.87 37.05 -46.58
C PHE A 7 8.97 36.91 -45.30
N PHE A 8 9.37 37.26 -44.07
CA PHE A 8 9.22 38.55 -43.36
C PHE A 8 7.78 39.13 -43.21
N CYS A 9 7.31 39.29 -41.95
CA CYS A 9 6.70 40.49 -41.32
C CYS A 9 5.82 40.10 -40.10
N HIS A 10 6.18 40.47 -38.86
CA HIS A 10 5.87 41.74 -38.16
C HIS A 10 4.37 42.05 -38.04
N PHE A 11 3.80 41.90 -36.84
CA PHE A 11 2.54 42.54 -36.47
C PHE A 11 2.71 43.30 -35.16
N ASN A 12 2.42 44.59 -35.25
CA ASN A 12 2.58 45.62 -34.23
C ASN A 12 1.18 46.02 -33.71
N LEU A 13 1.15 46.42 -32.43
CA LEU A 13 0.11 47.00 -31.58
C LEU A 13 -1.19 47.53 -32.23
N ARG A 14 -2.35 47.28 -31.59
CA ARG A 14 -3.34 48.32 -31.21
C ARG A 14 -4.15 47.95 -29.95
N PRO A 15 -4.51 48.94 -29.10
CA PRO A 15 -5.33 48.75 -27.90
C PRO A 15 -6.82 48.86 -28.23
N ILE A 16 -7.66 48.16 -27.47
CA ILE A 16 -9.12 48.33 -27.53
C ILE A 16 -9.60 49.00 -26.24
N THR A 17 -10.34 50.07 -26.46
CA THR A 17 -10.92 51.00 -25.50
C THR A 17 -12.06 50.40 -24.69
N SER A 18 -12.08 50.78 -23.40
CA SER A 18 -13.23 50.98 -22.51
C SER A 18 -14.61 50.92 -23.16
N HIS A 19 -15.47 50.01 -22.67
CA HIS A 19 -16.91 50.24 -22.50
C HIS A 19 -17.35 49.59 -21.17
N ALA A 20 -17.80 50.41 -20.23
CA ALA A 20 -18.48 49.98 -19.03
C ALA A 20 -19.97 49.76 -19.33
N ILE A 21 -20.55 48.63 -18.95
CA ILE A 21 -21.99 48.51 -18.59
C ILE A 21 -22.09 47.51 -17.41
N PRO A 22 -22.85 47.83 -16.35
CA PRO A 22 -22.91 47.05 -15.10
C PRO A 22 -24.02 46.00 -15.13
N TYR A 23 -24.27 45.35 -13.97
CA TYR A 23 -25.50 44.69 -13.48
C TYR A 23 -25.30 43.25 -12.93
N GLN A 24 -25.24 43.21 -11.59
CA GLN A 24 -26.05 42.37 -10.69
C GLN A 24 -26.01 40.82 -10.79
N THR A 25 -25.51 40.23 -9.69
CA THR A 25 -26.10 39.13 -8.90
C THR A 25 -27.15 38.23 -9.57
N THR A 26 -26.83 36.93 -9.70
CA THR A 26 -27.61 35.85 -9.04
C THR A 26 -26.89 34.50 -9.13
N SER A 27 -26.81 33.84 -7.98
CA SER A 27 -26.41 32.46 -7.79
C SER A 27 -27.46 31.52 -8.42
N VAL A 28 -27.06 30.60 -9.30
CA VAL A 28 -27.81 29.36 -9.53
C VAL A 28 -26.82 28.23 -9.82
N VAL A 29 -26.52 27.48 -8.78
CA VAL A 29 -25.95 26.14 -8.86
C VAL A 29 -26.96 25.27 -9.62
N LYS A 30 -26.76 25.05 -10.92
CA LYS A 30 -27.49 24.03 -11.66
C LYS A 30 -26.76 22.71 -11.48
N ALA A 31 -27.36 21.87 -10.65
CA ALA A 31 -27.04 20.47 -10.48
C ALA A 31 -26.84 19.79 -11.84
N VAL A 32 -25.61 19.42 -12.14
CA VAL A 32 -25.32 18.43 -13.18
C VAL A 32 -25.75 17.09 -12.60
N LEU A 33 -26.93 16.65 -13.02
CA LEU A 33 -27.41 15.29 -12.83
C LEU A 33 -26.43 14.36 -13.53
N PHE A 34 -25.51 13.74 -12.78
CA PHE A 34 -24.66 12.68 -13.29
C PHE A 34 -25.54 11.43 -13.55
N PRO A 35 -25.57 10.87 -14.77
CA PRO A 35 -26.40 9.72 -15.08
C PRO A 35 -25.90 8.44 -14.38
N ALA A 36 -26.85 7.56 -14.05
CA ALA A 36 -26.67 6.34 -13.25
C ALA A 36 -25.85 5.23 -13.94
N GLU A 37 -25.28 5.48 -15.13
CA GLU A 37 -24.54 4.51 -15.94
C GLU A 37 -23.08 4.28 -15.47
N LEU A 38 -22.56 5.11 -14.55
CA LEU A 38 -21.21 4.97 -14.00
C LEU A 38 -21.06 3.94 -12.86
N ARG A 39 -22.13 3.27 -12.42
CA ARG A 39 -22.03 2.29 -11.30
C ARG A 39 -21.32 0.99 -11.69
N THR A 40 -21.48 0.54 -12.93
CA THR A 40 -20.95 -0.76 -13.37
C THR A 40 -19.45 -0.68 -13.65
N GLU A 41 -18.97 0.42 -14.26
CA GLU A 41 -17.55 0.68 -14.43
C GLU A 41 -16.83 0.87 -13.09
N ARG A 42 -17.48 1.53 -12.12
CA ARG A 42 -16.92 1.70 -10.76
C ARG A 42 -16.72 0.37 -10.05
N LEU A 43 -17.65 -0.58 -10.17
CA LEU A 43 -17.51 -1.92 -9.58
C LEU A 43 -16.48 -2.79 -10.32
N PHE A 44 -16.39 -2.70 -11.65
CA PHE A 44 -15.40 -3.44 -12.43
C PHE A 44 -13.98 -2.92 -12.18
N LEU A 45 -13.79 -1.60 -12.17
CA LEU A 45 -12.53 -0.95 -11.80
C LEU A 45 -12.21 -1.18 -10.31
N GLN A 46 -13.19 -1.16 -9.41
CA GLN A 46 -12.96 -1.48 -8.00
C GLN A 46 -12.54 -2.94 -7.79
N ARG A 47 -13.05 -3.89 -8.59
CA ARG A 47 -12.66 -5.32 -8.55
C ARG A 47 -11.30 -5.59 -9.21
N LEU A 48 -10.96 -4.88 -10.30
CA LEU A 48 -9.62 -4.88 -10.91
C LEU A 48 -8.57 -4.23 -9.99
N LEU A 49 -8.88 -3.08 -9.38
CA LEU A 49 -8.03 -2.42 -8.38
C LEU A 49 -7.82 -3.29 -7.14
N THR A 50 -8.83 -4.06 -6.74
CA THR A 50 -8.69 -5.00 -5.60
C THR A 50 -7.68 -6.11 -5.90
N TYR A 51 -7.58 -6.61 -7.14
CA TYR A 51 -6.63 -7.68 -7.47
C TYR A 51 -5.17 -7.19 -7.55
N VAL A 52 -4.96 -5.91 -7.83
CA VAL A 52 -3.63 -5.26 -7.92
C VAL A 52 -3.09 -4.82 -6.55
N GLY A 53 -3.92 -4.90 -5.49
CA GLY A 53 -3.59 -4.45 -4.13
C GLY A 53 -3.32 -5.57 -3.12
N VAL A 54 -3.20 -6.83 -3.55
CA VAL A 54 -3.15 -7.98 -2.63
C VAL A 54 -1.93 -8.84 -2.90
N PHE A 55 -1.21 -9.22 -1.84
CA PHE A 55 -0.09 -10.15 -1.91
C PHE A 55 -0.60 -11.60 -1.97
N LEU A 56 -0.31 -12.28 -3.08
CA LEU A 56 -0.83 -13.62 -3.37
C LEU A 56 0.28 -14.67 -3.61
N GLY A 57 0.06 -15.86 -3.04
CA GLY A 57 0.92 -17.01 -3.25
C GLY A 57 2.11 -17.08 -2.30
N THR A 58 2.98 -18.07 -2.52
CA THR A 58 4.22 -18.26 -1.78
C THR A 58 5.36 -18.43 -2.77
N HIS A 59 6.44 -17.68 -2.57
CA HIS A 59 7.59 -17.65 -3.48
C HIS A 59 8.86 -17.84 -2.67
N GLU A 60 9.80 -18.65 -3.13
CA GLU A 60 11.07 -18.88 -2.45
C GLU A 60 12.21 -18.24 -3.23
N ASN A 61 12.99 -17.40 -2.55
CA ASN A 61 14.15 -16.75 -3.14
C ASN A 61 15.39 -17.00 -2.28
N ARG A 62 16.57 -17.01 -2.92
CA ARG A 62 17.86 -17.21 -2.26
C ARG A 62 18.48 -15.89 -1.83
N PHE A 63 19.20 -15.90 -0.71
CA PHE A 63 20.08 -14.79 -0.37
C PHE A 63 21.28 -14.74 -1.33
N ASP A 64 21.69 -13.54 -1.74
CA ASP A 64 22.92 -13.35 -2.48
C ASP A 64 24.15 -13.38 -1.55
N ALA A 65 25.35 -13.35 -2.13
CA ALA A 65 26.60 -13.37 -1.36
C ALA A 65 26.77 -12.16 -0.41
N LYS A 66 25.97 -11.10 -0.58
CA LYS A 66 25.96 -9.90 0.25
C LYS A 66 24.83 -9.91 1.28
N GLY A 67 24.12 -11.02 1.44
CA GLY A 67 23.00 -11.16 2.37
C GLY A 67 21.72 -10.45 1.92
N ARG A 68 21.63 -10.03 0.66
CA ARG A 68 20.42 -9.42 0.09
C ARG A 68 19.48 -10.48 -0.45
N ILE A 69 18.19 -10.22 -0.40
CA ILE A 69 17.16 -11.10 -0.95
C ILE A 69 16.22 -10.34 -1.87
N SER A 70 15.93 -10.93 -3.03
CA SER A 70 14.98 -10.35 -3.99
C SER A 70 13.55 -10.47 -3.48
N ILE A 71 12.77 -9.39 -3.59
CA ILE A 71 11.32 -9.45 -3.37
C ILE A 71 10.67 -10.05 -4.63
N PRO A 72 9.70 -10.98 -4.54
CA PRO A 72 8.99 -11.51 -5.70
C PRO A 72 8.38 -10.42 -6.59
N ALA A 73 8.45 -10.58 -7.91
CA ALA A 73 8.03 -9.54 -8.86
C ALA A 73 6.57 -9.08 -8.64
N GLY A 74 5.65 -10.01 -8.40
CA GLY A 74 4.25 -9.68 -8.10
C GLY A 74 4.11 -8.82 -6.84
N PHE A 75 4.92 -9.07 -5.81
CA PHE A 75 4.86 -8.32 -4.57
C PHE A 75 5.44 -6.92 -4.76
N ARG A 76 6.51 -6.78 -5.57
CA ARG A 76 7.04 -5.45 -5.94
C ARG A 76 6.00 -4.60 -6.66
N SER A 77 5.21 -5.19 -7.54
CA SER A 77 4.13 -4.47 -8.23
C SER A 77 3.06 -3.97 -7.26
N VAL A 78 2.65 -4.81 -6.30
CA VAL A 78 1.68 -4.43 -5.25
C VAL A 78 2.24 -3.33 -4.33
N LEU A 79 3.52 -3.41 -3.96
CA LEU A 79 4.15 -2.37 -3.15
C LEU A 79 4.17 -1.01 -3.86
N LYS A 80 4.56 -1.00 -5.14
CA LYS A 80 4.61 0.24 -5.94
C LYS A 80 3.23 0.87 -6.15
N THR A 81 2.18 0.07 -6.29
CA THR A 81 0.81 0.61 -6.47
C THR A 81 0.25 1.23 -5.20
N GLN A 82 0.81 0.90 -4.04
CA GLN A 82 0.43 1.42 -2.73
C GLN A 82 1.42 2.44 -2.18
N GLN A 83 2.46 2.78 -2.94
CA GLN A 83 3.50 3.70 -2.51
C GLN A 83 2.97 5.14 -2.53
N THR A 84 3.17 5.85 -1.44
CA THR A 84 2.98 7.30 -1.35
C THR A 84 4.34 7.99 -1.53
N GLU A 85 4.38 9.09 -2.27
CA GLU A 85 5.62 9.85 -2.47
C GLU A 85 6.16 10.39 -1.14
N GLY A 86 7.45 10.17 -0.89
CA GLY A 86 8.12 10.55 0.36
C GLY A 86 8.11 9.48 1.45
N ASP A 87 7.25 8.46 1.34
CA ASP A 87 7.23 7.33 2.27
C ASP A 87 8.16 6.20 1.81
N ALA A 88 8.68 5.44 2.77
CA ALA A 88 9.36 4.19 2.49
C ALA A 88 8.42 3.21 1.80
N LEU A 89 8.96 2.35 0.92
CA LEU A 89 8.15 1.39 0.18
C LEU A 89 7.42 0.40 1.12
N MET A 90 8.08 0.00 2.20
CA MET A 90 7.52 -0.89 3.21
C MET A 90 8.21 -0.75 4.56
N ILE A 91 7.53 -1.29 5.58
CA ILE A 91 8.02 -1.43 6.94
C ILE A 91 8.19 -2.92 7.24
N LEU A 92 9.37 -3.33 7.70
CA LEU A 92 9.64 -4.68 8.19
C LEU A 92 9.58 -4.71 9.72
N ARG A 93 8.94 -5.73 10.29
CA ARG A 93 8.87 -5.92 11.74
C ARG A 93 8.76 -7.40 12.11
N PRO A 94 9.13 -7.82 13.33
CA PRO A 94 8.87 -9.18 13.77
C PRO A 94 7.35 -9.39 13.94
N SER A 95 6.83 -10.55 13.56
CA SER A 95 5.45 -10.90 13.87
C SER A 95 5.30 -11.15 15.37
N HIS A 96 4.21 -10.64 15.97
CA HIS A 96 3.93 -10.81 17.39
C HIS A 96 3.63 -12.25 17.81
N THR A 97 3.10 -13.06 16.88
CA THR A 97 2.56 -14.39 17.20
C THR A 97 3.26 -15.52 16.45
N LEU A 98 4.16 -15.19 15.51
CA LEU A 98 4.74 -16.13 14.57
C LEU A 98 6.25 -15.89 14.42
N PRO A 99 7.05 -16.94 14.20
CA PRO A 99 8.49 -16.81 13.95
C PRO A 99 8.72 -16.39 12.49
N CYS A 100 8.28 -15.19 12.13
CA CYS A 100 8.42 -14.64 10.79
C CYS A 100 8.56 -13.12 10.82
N VAL A 101 9.09 -12.57 9.72
CA VAL A 101 9.11 -11.13 9.48
C VAL A 101 7.85 -10.74 8.74
N GLU A 102 7.18 -9.70 9.20
CA GLU A 102 6.07 -9.08 8.48
C GLU A 102 6.57 -7.91 7.65
N ALA A 103 6.13 -7.84 6.39
CA ALA A 103 6.41 -6.74 5.49
C ALA A 103 5.11 -6.01 5.16
N TRP A 104 5.00 -4.79 5.66
CA TRP A 104 3.82 -3.94 5.56
C TRP A 104 4.06 -2.84 4.52
N PRO A 105 3.20 -2.66 3.51
CA PRO A 105 3.17 -1.39 2.78
C PRO A 105 3.02 -0.22 3.76
N ALA A 106 3.72 0.89 3.57
CA ALA A 106 3.70 2.01 4.52
C ALA A 106 2.27 2.51 4.81
N VAL A 107 1.44 2.64 3.77
CA VAL A 107 0.01 3.00 3.92
C VAL A 107 -0.78 1.98 4.74
N ALA A 108 -0.45 0.69 4.63
CA ALA A 108 -1.12 -0.35 5.40
C ALA A 108 -0.67 -0.36 6.85
N PHE A 109 0.60 -0.02 7.12
CA PHE A 109 1.16 0.13 8.45
C PHE A 109 0.57 1.35 9.17
N ALA A 110 0.46 2.50 8.49
CA ALA A 110 -0.21 3.68 9.06
C ALA A 110 -1.64 3.36 9.52
N ARG A 111 -2.41 2.62 8.70
CA ARG A 111 -3.76 2.15 9.04
C ARG A 111 -3.79 1.13 10.19
N LEU A 112 -2.75 0.31 10.34
CA LEU A 112 -2.62 -0.61 11.46
C LEU A 112 -2.49 0.17 12.76
N THR A 113 -1.81 1.31 12.73
CA THR A 113 -1.48 2.08 13.93
C THR A 113 -2.45 3.22 14.25
N GLU A 114 -3.38 3.57 13.35
CA GLU A 114 -4.50 4.49 13.62
C GLU A 114 -5.22 4.27 14.97
N PRO A 115 -5.41 3.03 15.47
CA PRO A 115 -6.01 2.83 16.79
C PRO A 115 -5.21 3.41 17.96
N LEU A 116 -3.89 3.56 17.83
CA LEU A 116 -3.05 4.12 18.90
C LEU A 116 -3.40 5.59 19.16
N ASP A 117 -3.76 6.33 18.12
CA ASP A 117 -4.17 7.73 18.21
C ASP A 117 -5.46 7.92 19.03
N ARG A 118 -6.18 6.83 19.33
CA ARG A 118 -7.39 6.83 20.16
C ARG A 118 -7.14 6.47 21.61
N LEU A 119 -5.94 6.00 21.95
CA LEU A 119 -5.54 5.74 23.32
C LEU A 119 -5.07 7.05 23.98
N ASP A 120 -5.11 7.09 25.31
CA ASP A 120 -4.51 8.20 26.03
C ASP A 120 -2.99 8.13 25.89
N MET A 121 -2.38 9.23 25.43
CA MET A 121 -0.95 9.29 25.08
C MET A 121 0.00 9.04 26.25
N PHE A 122 -0.48 9.11 27.50
CA PHE A 122 0.32 8.87 28.70
C PHE A 122 -0.13 7.60 29.44
N SER A 123 -0.91 6.74 28.80
CA SER A 123 -1.32 5.46 29.37
C SER A 123 -0.29 4.37 29.11
N ASP A 124 -0.10 3.48 30.09
CA ASP A 124 0.75 2.30 29.94
C ASP A 124 0.32 1.44 28.73
N GLU A 125 -0.99 1.37 28.45
CA GLU A 125 -1.52 0.64 27.29
C GLU A 125 -1.06 1.23 25.96
N HIS A 126 -1.03 2.56 25.84
CA HIS A 126 -0.49 3.23 24.66
C HIS A 126 1.00 2.93 24.51
N ASP A 127 1.78 3.08 25.58
CA ASP A 127 3.24 2.91 25.55
C ASP A 127 3.64 1.47 25.19
N ASP A 128 2.99 0.47 25.81
CA ASP A 128 3.24 -0.94 25.51
C ASP A 128 2.90 -1.28 24.06
N LEU A 129 1.78 -0.80 23.55
CA LEU A 129 1.35 -1.07 22.18
C LEU A 129 2.23 -0.33 21.15
N ALA A 130 2.62 0.91 21.44
CA ALA A 130 3.55 1.68 20.61
C ALA A 130 4.92 1.01 20.56
N ALA A 131 5.46 0.57 21.68
CA ALA A 131 6.71 -0.18 21.73
C ALA A 131 6.60 -1.47 20.91
N ALA A 132 5.53 -2.24 21.10
CA ALA A 132 5.33 -3.49 20.38
C ALA A 132 5.20 -3.30 18.86
N LEU A 133 4.64 -2.18 18.39
CA LEU A 133 4.45 -1.91 16.96
C LEU A 133 5.65 -1.25 16.30
N TYR A 134 6.29 -0.29 16.98
CA TYR A 134 7.28 0.61 16.40
C TYR A 134 8.74 0.31 16.76
N ALA A 135 9.03 -0.22 17.96
CA ALA A 135 10.42 -0.33 18.44
C ALA A 135 11.29 -1.23 17.53
N ASP A 136 10.68 -2.27 16.99
CA ASP A 136 11.33 -3.24 16.08
C ASP A 136 10.86 -3.10 14.62
N ALA A 137 10.30 -1.95 14.25
CA ALA A 137 9.84 -1.66 12.90
C ALA A 137 10.86 -0.83 12.11
N TYR A 138 11.21 -1.29 10.91
CA TYR A 138 12.27 -0.69 10.10
C TYR A 138 11.72 -0.31 8.73
N PRO A 139 11.77 0.98 8.33
CA PRO A 139 11.48 1.38 6.97
C PRO A 139 12.56 0.85 6.02
N ILE A 140 12.14 0.22 4.93
CA ILE A 140 13.04 -0.40 3.96
C ILE A 140 12.62 -0.04 2.54
N ASP A 141 13.58 0.49 1.79
CA ASP A 141 13.49 0.65 0.35
C ASP A 141 14.40 -0.38 -0.35
N PRO A 142 13.88 -1.10 -1.36
CA PRO A 142 14.70 -2.02 -2.12
C PRO A 142 15.68 -1.28 -3.03
N ASP A 143 16.77 -1.96 -3.40
CA ASP A 143 17.67 -1.47 -4.42
C ASP A 143 17.01 -1.44 -5.82
N ARG A 144 17.75 -0.96 -6.83
CA ARG A 144 17.27 -0.88 -8.22
C ARG A 144 16.80 -2.21 -8.80
N GLU A 145 17.28 -3.34 -8.27
CA GLU A 145 16.91 -4.68 -8.71
C GLU A 145 15.74 -5.26 -7.90
N GLY A 146 15.24 -4.55 -6.88
CA GLY A 146 14.16 -5.02 -6.03
C GLY A 146 14.63 -5.93 -4.89
N ARG A 147 15.90 -5.81 -4.46
CA ARG A 147 16.47 -6.57 -3.35
C ARG A 147 16.52 -5.75 -2.07
N ILE A 148 16.41 -6.44 -0.94
CA ILE A 148 16.50 -5.86 0.40
C ILE A 148 17.54 -6.59 1.24
N ILE A 149 18.09 -5.89 2.23
CA ILE A 149 18.83 -6.51 3.34
C ILE A 149 17.84 -6.67 4.49
N LEU A 150 17.76 -7.88 5.06
CA LEU A 150 17.01 -8.10 6.29
C LEU A 150 17.94 -7.79 7.47
N PRO A 151 17.57 -6.88 8.39
CA PRO A 151 18.25 -6.71 9.67
C PRO A 151 18.50 -8.05 10.38
N ASP A 152 19.68 -8.22 10.99
CA ASP A 152 20.09 -9.51 11.57
C ASP A 152 19.15 -9.98 12.68
N PHE A 153 18.59 -9.07 13.48
CA PHE A 153 17.64 -9.42 14.51
C PHE A 153 16.32 -9.98 13.93
N LEU A 154 15.85 -9.46 12.78
CA LEU A 154 14.69 -10.01 12.06
C LEU A 154 15.00 -11.38 11.46
N ARG A 155 16.23 -11.57 10.99
CA ARG A 155 16.70 -12.90 10.53
C ARG A 155 16.70 -13.88 11.70
N GLY A 156 17.18 -13.47 12.87
CA GLY A 156 17.15 -14.26 14.09
C GLY A 156 15.73 -14.65 14.50
N HIS A 157 14.82 -13.68 14.59
CA HIS A 157 13.40 -13.91 14.93
C HIS A 157 12.71 -14.90 14.00
N ALA A 158 13.00 -14.82 12.70
CA ALA A 158 12.40 -15.68 11.68
C ALA A 158 13.13 -17.02 11.45
N GLY A 159 14.19 -17.31 12.19
CA GLY A 159 15.00 -18.52 12.00
C GLY A 159 15.77 -18.55 10.67
N LEU A 160 16.11 -17.39 10.12
CA LEU A 160 16.74 -17.20 8.80
C LEU A 160 18.27 -16.96 8.87
N THR A 161 18.88 -17.00 10.05
CA THR A 161 20.32 -16.71 10.23
C THR A 161 21.20 -17.62 9.36
N GLU A 162 20.95 -18.93 9.41
CA GLU A 162 21.70 -19.95 8.66
C GLU A 162 20.97 -20.40 7.39
N SER A 163 19.77 -19.88 7.13
CA SER A 163 18.97 -20.31 5.99
C SER A 163 19.48 -19.68 4.69
N PRO A 164 19.81 -20.47 3.64
CA PRO A 164 20.24 -19.93 2.35
C PRO A 164 19.09 -19.33 1.55
N THR A 165 17.84 -19.65 1.90
CA THR A 165 16.64 -19.21 1.21
C THR A 165 15.59 -18.68 2.20
N ALA A 166 14.67 -17.85 1.71
CA ALA A 166 13.50 -17.46 2.46
C ALA A 166 12.24 -17.60 1.60
N ALA A 167 11.14 -17.93 2.25
CA ALA A 167 9.82 -18.01 1.66
C ALA A 167 9.04 -16.72 1.93
N PHE A 168 8.59 -16.08 0.85
CA PHE A 168 7.70 -14.92 0.83
C PHE A 168 6.26 -15.39 0.70
N MET A 169 5.48 -15.25 1.75
CA MET A 169 4.09 -15.71 1.81
C MET A 169 3.14 -14.52 1.83
N GLY A 170 2.33 -14.37 0.78
CA GLY A 170 1.27 -13.37 0.73
C GLY A 170 0.10 -13.78 1.64
N VAL A 171 -0.34 -12.87 2.51
CA VAL A 171 -1.47 -13.07 3.43
C VAL A 171 -2.53 -11.99 3.25
N GLY A 172 -2.68 -11.51 2.01
CA GLY A 172 -3.67 -10.52 1.66
C GLY A 172 -3.09 -9.11 1.65
N ARG A 173 -3.25 -8.39 2.77
CA ARG A 173 -2.84 -6.98 2.91
C ARG A 173 -1.33 -6.79 3.07
N ILE A 174 -0.65 -7.82 3.56
CA ILE A 174 0.79 -7.84 3.80
C ILE A 174 1.36 -9.12 3.21
N PHE A 175 2.68 -9.21 3.22
CA PHE A 175 3.35 -10.50 3.06
C PHE A 175 4.27 -10.75 4.24
N GLN A 176 4.62 -12.01 4.43
CA GLN A 176 5.48 -12.48 5.49
C GLN A 176 6.72 -13.16 4.88
N ILE A 177 7.85 -13.05 5.57
CA ILE A 177 9.12 -13.66 5.19
C ILE A 177 9.48 -14.69 6.24
N TRP A 178 9.71 -15.91 5.79
CA TRP A 178 9.81 -17.10 6.63
C TRP A 178 11.01 -17.95 6.25
N GLU A 179 11.49 -18.75 7.20
CA GLU A 179 12.20 -19.98 6.86
C GLU A 179 11.26 -20.91 6.06
N PRO A 180 11.72 -21.51 4.93
CA PRO A 180 10.86 -22.29 4.03
C PRO A 180 10.05 -23.43 4.67
N GLN A 181 10.65 -24.22 5.57
CA GLN A 181 9.96 -25.32 6.23
C GLN A 181 8.89 -24.80 7.21
N ALA A 182 9.21 -23.77 7.98
CA ALA A 182 8.28 -23.08 8.87
C ALA A 182 7.09 -22.51 8.09
N ALA A 183 7.33 -21.90 6.92
CA ALA A 183 6.27 -21.46 6.01
C ALA A 183 5.39 -22.61 5.51
N GLN A 184 5.97 -23.75 5.17
CA GLN A 184 5.21 -24.92 4.74
C GLN A 184 4.32 -25.46 5.87
N GLN A 185 4.88 -25.62 7.07
CA GLN A 185 4.13 -26.06 8.26
C GLN A 185 2.99 -25.09 8.59
N ARG A 186 3.27 -23.79 8.65
CA ARG A 186 2.27 -22.76 8.93
C ARG A 186 1.10 -22.81 7.95
N ARG A 187 1.35 -23.02 6.65
CA ARG A 187 0.31 -23.15 5.61
C ARG A 187 -0.50 -24.43 5.79
N ALA A 188 0.13 -25.55 6.13
CA ALA A 188 -0.57 -26.80 6.40
C ALA A 188 -1.52 -26.66 7.60
N GLU A 189 -1.03 -26.09 8.71
CA GLU A 189 -1.83 -25.82 9.91
C GLU A 189 -2.96 -24.82 9.64
N ALA A 190 -2.71 -23.77 8.84
CA ALA A 190 -3.73 -22.80 8.44
C ALA A 190 -4.90 -23.50 7.75
N ARG A 191 -4.59 -24.36 6.77
CA ARG A 191 -5.58 -25.11 5.98
C ARG A 191 -6.35 -26.11 6.84
N GLN A 192 -5.74 -26.69 7.85
CA GLN A 192 -6.43 -27.59 8.78
C GLN A 192 -7.38 -26.81 9.69
N ARG A 193 -6.92 -25.71 10.29
CA ARG A 193 -7.73 -24.86 11.18
C ARG A 193 -8.90 -24.20 10.45
N SER A 194 -8.70 -23.75 9.21
CA SER A 194 -9.74 -23.06 8.44
C SER A 194 -10.92 -23.96 8.06
N ARG A 195 -10.79 -25.29 8.07
CA ARG A 195 -11.91 -26.22 7.82
C ARG A 195 -13.05 -26.06 8.83
N ARG A 196 -12.76 -25.48 9.99
CA ARG A 196 -13.73 -25.27 11.08
C ARG A 196 -14.25 -23.83 11.13
N VAL A 197 -13.79 -22.95 10.26
CA VAL A 197 -14.11 -21.52 10.27
C VAL A 197 -15.04 -21.20 9.12
N SER A 198 -16.22 -20.63 9.41
CA SER A 198 -17.05 -20.00 8.40
C SER A 198 -16.47 -18.62 8.05
N ILE A 199 -16.45 -18.28 6.76
CA ILE A 199 -16.11 -16.92 6.34
C ILE A 199 -17.22 -16.01 6.89
N PRO A 200 -16.93 -15.05 7.79
CA PRO A 200 -17.94 -14.13 8.28
C PRO A 200 -18.56 -13.42 7.07
N ALA A 201 -19.89 -13.48 6.95
CA ALA A 201 -20.58 -12.69 5.96
C ALA A 201 -20.20 -11.22 6.17
N ALA A 202 -19.90 -10.50 5.10
CA ALA A 202 -19.61 -9.08 5.14
C ALA A 202 -20.88 -8.33 5.58
N ASN A 203 -21.14 -8.28 6.89
CA ASN A 203 -22.29 -7.57 7.43
C ASN A 203 -22.02 -6.08 7.39
N GLY A 204 -22.96 -5.36 6.75
CA GLY A 204 -22.87 -3.98 6.35
C GLY A 204 -22.67 -2.98 7.49
N ALA A 205 -22.03 -1.87 7.13
CA ALA A 205 -22.07 -0.64 7.88
C ALA A 205 -23.50 -0.08 7.86
N GLU A 206 -24.33 -0.44 8.84
CA GLU A 206 -25.45 0.40 9.27
C GLU A 206 -25.95 -0.02 10.67
N SER A 207 -25.42 0.63 11.69
CA SER A 207 -26.00 0.71 13.04
C SER A 207 -25.33 1.91 13.70
N LYS A 208 -25.96 2.93 14.27
CA LYS A 208 -27.36 3.21 14.61
C LYS A 208 -27.48 4.74 14.69
N GLY A 209 -28.43 5.32 13.97
CA GLY A 209 -29.15 6.49 14.47
C GLY A 209 -30.17 5.98 15.48
N ARG A 210 -29.86 6.09 16.77
CA ARG A 210 -30.83 5.95 17.85
C ARG A 210 -30.31 6.71 19.07
N ASN A 211 -30.74 7.96 19.21
CA ASN A 211 -31.11 8.63 20.47
C ASN A 211 -31.42 10.12 20.20
N ALA A 212 -32.72 10.42 20.16
CA ALA A 212 -33.41 11.53 20.84
C ALA A 212 -34.85 11.58 20.32
#